data_AF-A0A383CGB9-F1
#
_entry.id   AF-A0A383CGB9-F1
#
_cell.length_a   1.000
_cell.length_b   1.000
_cell.length_c   1.000
_cell.angle_alpha   90.00
_cell.angle_beta   90.00
_cell.angle_gamma   90.00
#
_symmetry.space_group_name_H-M   'P 1'
#
loop_
_entity.id
_entity.type
_entity.pdbx_description
1 polymer ?
#
loop_
_entity_poly.entity_id
_entity_poly.type
_entity_poly.pdbx_seq_one_letter_code
_entity_poly.pdbx_strand_id
1 'polypeptide(L)'
;MNPKLFWLFSFVALYWLYCLYWGFKGAKSSKTSADYFLAGRSIGVWVFVLAATATSFSGWTFIGHPGKIFTDGLPYAFASFYALTIPFTGVLFLRRQWVLGRAYKYITPGEMYSDYYGGDTIRLL
;
A
#
# COMPACT_ATOMS: atom_id res chain seq x y z
N MET A 1 20.08 9.55 -31.07
CA MET A 1 19.00 9.86 -30.09
C MET A 1 19.52 10.89 -29.11
N ASN A 2 18.67 11.80 -28.62
CA ASN A 2 19.06 12.75 -27.56
C ASN A 2 19.51 11.93 -26.33
N PRO A 3 20.71 12.17 -25.77
CA PRO A 3 21.23 11.38 -24.65
C PRO A 3 20.27 11.37 -23.45
N LYS A 4 19.49 12.44 -23.23
CA LYS A 4 18.48 12.50 -22.17
C LYS A 4 17.35 11.49 -22.38
N LEU A 5 16.86 11.36 -23.63
CA LEU A 5 15.81 10.39 -23.98
C LEU A 5 16.33 8.96 -23.82
N PHE A 6 17.57 8.70 -24.24
CA PHE A 6 18.19 7.38 -24.08
C PHE A 6 18.26 6.96 -22.61
N TRP A 7 18.74 7.83 -21.73
CA TRP A 7 18.79 7.54 -20.29
C TRP A 7 17.40 7.35 -19.68
N LEU A 8 16.44 8.21 -20.03
CA LEU A 8 15.07 8.12 -19.53
C LEU A 8 14.44 6.76 -19.87
N PHE A 9 14.46 6.35 -21.13
CA PHE A 9 13.89 5.07 -21.54
C PHE A 9 14.62 3.88 -20.91
N SER A 10 15.94 3.97 -20.79
CA SER A 10 16.75 2.92 -20.15
C SER A 10 16.36 2.70 -18.69
N PHE A 11 16.27 3.78 -17.88
CA PHE A 11 15.88 3.66 -16.48
C PHE A 11 14.43 3.21 -16.29
N VAL A 12 13.51 3.70 -17.11
CA VAL A 12 12.10 3.28 -17.08
C VAL A 12 11.98 1.79 -17.42
N ALA A 13 12.67 1.33 -18.46
CA ALA A 13 12.67 -0.08 -18.85
C ALA A 13 13.26 -0.96 -17.74
N LEU A 14 14.38 -0.57 -17.14
CA LEU A 14 14.98 -1.28 -16.00
C LEU A 14 14.04 -1.37 -14.81
N TYR A 15 13.37 -0.27 -14.46
CA TYR A 15 12.39 -0.25 -13.38
C TYR A 15 11.20 -1.18 -13.66
N TRP A 16 10.64 -1.15 -14.87
CA TRP A 16 9.55 -2.04 -15.27
C TRP A 16 9.96 -3.50 -15.24
N LEU A 17 11.14 -3.84 -15.78
CA LEU A 17 11.66 -5.20 -15.73
C LEU A 17 11.82 -5.69 -14.29
N TYR A 18 12.31 -4.82 -13.40
CA TYR A 18 12.41 -5.14 -11.96
C TYR A 18 11.03 -5.41 -11.35
N CYS A 19 10.04 -4.54 -11.59
CA CYS A 19 8.68 -4.71 -11.07
C CYS A 19 8.01 -5.98 -11.61
N LEU A 20 8.10 -6.23 -12.92
CA LEU A 20 7.53 -7.41 -13.57
C LEU A 20 8.19 -8.70 -13.10
N TYR A 21 9.52 -8.69 -12.93
CA TYR A 21 10.25 -9.84 -12.40
C TYR A 21 9.74 -10.23 -11.01
N TRP A 22 9.64 -9.27 -10.09
CA TRP A 22 9.13 -9.53 -8.74
C TRP A 22 7.66 -9.91 -8.72
N GLY A 23 6.83 -9.29 -9.57
CA GLY A 23 5.42 -9.65 -9.72
C GLY A 23 5.24 -11.10 -10.19
N PHE A 24 5.99 -11.51 -11.22
CA PHE A 24 5.92 -12.88 -11.74
C PHE A 24 6.48 -13.92 -10.76
N LYS A 25 7.58 -13.59 -10.08
CA LYS A 25 8.16 -14.44 -9.04
C LYS A 25 7.16 -14.63 -7.90
N GLY A 26 6.54 -13.55 -7.43
CA GLY A 26 5.49 -13.58 -6.41
C GLY A 26 4.32 -14.46 -6.82
N ALA A 27 3.79 -14.24 -8.03
CA ALA A 27 2.68 -15.02 -8.58
C ALA A 27 2.99 -16.53 -8.66
N LYS A 28 4.22 -16.92 -9.00
CA LYS A 28 4.62 -18.33 -9.00
C LYS A 28 4.72 -18.94 -7.60
N SER A 29 5.16 -18.15 -6.61
CA SER A 29 5.34 -18.60 -5.23
C SER A 29 4.04 -18.68 -4.43
N SER A 30 3.05 -17.86 -4.73
CA SER A 30 1.76 -17.87 -4.01
C SER A 30 0.92 -19.08 -4.39
N LYS A 31 0.75 -20.03 -3.47
CA LYS A 31 -0.08 -21.24 -3.67
C LYS A 31 -1.42 -21.16 -2.96
N THR A 32 -1.53 -20.35 -1.92
CA THR A 32 -2.75 -20.14 -1.15
C THR A 32 -3.18 -18.67 -1.15
N SER A 33 -4.43 -18.40 -0.77
CA SER A 33 -4.93 -17.03 -0.56
C SER A 33 -4.11 -16.29 0.49
N ALA A 34 -3.71 -16.96 1.58
CA ALA A 34 -2.85 -16.37 2.60
C ALA A 34 -1.45 -16.02 2.07
N ASP A 35 -0.88 -16.83 1.16
CA ASP A 35 0.40 -16.51 0.52
C ASP A 35 0.26 -15.33 -0.45
N TYR A 36 -0.88 -15.21 -1.13
CA TYR A 36 -1.12 -14.13 -2.07
C TYR A 36 -1.38 -12.79 -1.36
N PHE A 37 -2.30 -12.76 -0.39
CA PHE A 37 -2.72 -11.52 0.26
C PHE A 37 -1.85 -11.12 1.47
N LEU A 38 -1.28 -12.08 2.18
CA LEU A 38 -0.54 -11.84 3.43
C LEU A 38 0.93 -12.26 3.35
N ALA A 39 1.40 -12.74 2.20
CA ALA A 39 2.74 -13.32 2.03
C ALA A 39 3.09 -14.35 3.14
N GLY A 40 2.10 -15.18 3.50
CA GLY A 40 2.25 -16.19 4.56
C GLY A 40 2.54 -15.59 5.94
N ARG A 41 2.25 -14.30 6.15
CA ARG A 41 2.53 -13.54 7.40
C ARG A 41 4.02 -13.50 7.79
N SER A 42 4.89 -13.70 6.80
CA SER A 42 6.35 -13.75 6.96
C SER A 42 7.03 -12.39 6.89
N ILE A 43 6.32 -11.35 6.41
CA ILE A 43 6.87 -9.99 6.26
C ILE A 43 7.17 -9.39 7.65
N GLY A 44 8.44 -9.03 7.87
CA GLY A 44 8.88 -8.35 9.08
C GLY A 44 8.31 -6.93 9.19
N VAL A 45 8.19 -6.44 10.43
CA VAL A 45 7.56 -5.13 10.72
C VAL A 45 8.20 -3.98 9.94
N TRP A 46 9.52 -3.94 9.83
CA TRP A 46 10.22 -2.87 9.11
C TRP A 46 9.89 -2.83 7.61
N VAL A 47 9.89 -3.98 6.95
CA VAL A 47 9.53 -4.10 5.53
C VAL A 47 8.06 -3.72 5.32
N PHE A 48 7.19 -4.15 6.25
CA PHE A 48 5.78 -3.78 6.24
C PHE A 48 5.58 -2.27 6.38
N VAL A 49 6.25 -1.60 7.33
CA VAL A 49 6.15 -0.16 7.52
C VAL A 49 6.59 0.60 6.28
N LEU A 50 7.70 0.19 5.65
CA LEU A 50 8.17 0.79 4.40
C LEU A 50 7.16 0.60 3.26
N ALA A 51 6.62 -0.60 3.11
CA ALA A 51 5.61 -0.90 2.10
C ALA A 51 4.31 -0.09 2.33
N ALA A 52 3.79 -0.08 3.56
CA ALA A 52 2.59 0.67 3.93
C ALA A 52 2.77 2.18 3.71
N THR A 53 3.96 2.71 4.02
CA THR A 53 4.35 4.10 3.76
C THR A 53 4.34 4.36 2.25
N ALA A 54 5.02 3.53 1.46
CA ALA A 54 5.04 3.68 0.01
C ALA A 54 3.64 3.58 -0.63
N THR A 55 2.76 2.71 -0.13
CA THR A 55 1.37 2.62 -0.58
C THR A 55 0.56 3.87 -0.22
N SER A 56 0.80 4.45 0.96
CA SER A 56 0.11 5.65 1.42
C SER A 56 0.50 6.89 0.61
N PHE A 57 1.76 6.99 0.20
CA PHE A 57 2.29 8.09 -0.60
C PHE A 57 2.29 7.73 -2.09
N SER A 58 1.12 7.82 -2.70
CA SER A 58 0.89 7.42 -4.10
C SER A 58 0.95 8.61 -5.08
N GLY A 59 0.49 8.40 -6.32
CA GLY A 59 0.42 9.43 -7.36
C GLY A 59 -0.36 10.69 -6.94
N TRP A 60 -1.34 10.56 -6.03
CA TRP A 60 -2.03 11.75 -5.47
C TRP A 60 -1.05 12.66 -4.74
N THR A 61 -0.16 12.12 -3.90
CA THR A 61 0.86 12.90 -3.20
C THR A 61 1.83 13.55 -4.17
N PHE A 62 2.29 12.82 -5.19
CA PHE A 62 3.33 13.34 -6.08
C PHE A 62 2.82 14.34 -7.12
N ILE A 63 1.59 14.16 -7.63
CA ILE A 63 1.04 14.98 -8.73
C ILE A 63 -0.11 15.86 -8.22
N GLY A 64 -1.08 15.24 -7.54
CA GLY A 64 -2.30 15.93 -7.09
C GLY A 64 -2.00 17.03 -6.07
N HIS A 65 -1.18 16.72 -5.06
CA HIS A 65 -0.89 17.66 -3.97
C HIS A 65 -0.16 18.93 -4.43
N PRO A 66 0.96 18.86 -5.20
CA PRO A 66 1.56 20.06 -5.78
C PRO A 66 0.64 20.78 -6.76
N GLY A 67 -0.16 20.05 -7.54
CA GLY A 67 -1.15 20.63 -8.45
C GLY A 67 -2.18 21.48 -7.70
N LYS A 68 -2.67 20.99 -6.55
CA LYS A 68 -3.59 21.74 -5.69
C LYS A 68 -2.94 22.93 -5.01
N ILE A 69 -1.67 22.83 -4.59
CA ILE A 69 -0.93 24.00 -4.08
C ILE A 69 -0.77 25.06 -5.19
N PHE A 70 -0.53 24.63 -6.43
CA PHE A 70 -0.41 25.54 -7.56
C PHE A 70 -1.72 26.28 -7.87
N THR A 71 -2.87 25.61 -7.77
CA THR A 71 -4.19 26.24 -8.05
C THR A 71 -4.78 26.99 -6.87
N ASP A 72 -4.67 26.45 -5.65
CA ASP A 72 -5.35 26.95 -4.45
C ASP A 72 -4.41 27.75 -3.52
N GLY A 73 -3.11 27.76 -3.84
CA GLY A 73 -2.08 28.47 -3.10
C GLY A 73 -1.52 27.70 -1.89
N LEU A 74 -0.57 28.35 -1.21
CA LEU A 74 0.08 27.81 -0.01
C LEU A 74 -0.85 27.42 1.14
N PRO A 75 -2.03 28.03 1.36
CA PRO A 75 -2.93 27.58 2.41
C PRO A 75 -3.22 26.07 2.32
N TYR A 76 -3.44 25.53 1.12
CA TYR A 76 -3.69 24.09 0.90
C TYR A 76 -2.53 23.18 1.38
N ALA A 77 -1.30 23.71 1.51
CA ALA A 77 -0.16 22.94 1.99
C ALA A 77 -0.37 22.36 3.40
N PHE A 78 -1.33 22.88 4.20
CA PHE A 78 -1.74 22.25 5.46
C PHE A 78 -2.11 20.78 5.27
N ALA A 79 -2.69 20.39 4.12
CA ALA A 79 -3.08 19.02 3.87
C ALA A 79 -1.89 18.05 3.99
N SER A 80 -0.65 18.51 3.78
CA SER A 80 0.59 17.71 3.95
C SER A 80 0.71 17.05 5.33
N PHE A 81 -0.02 17.53 6.35
CA PHE A 81 -0.12 16.84 7.64
C PHE A 81 -0.68 15.42 7.55
N TYR A 82 -1.28 15.01 6.43
CA TYR A 82 -1.60 13.59 6.18
C TYR A 82 -0.37 12.68 6.31
N ALA A 83 0.83 13.22 6.06
CA ALA A 83 2.08 12.48 6.24
C ALA A 83 2.34 12.08 7.69
N LEU A 84 1.75 12.79 8.66
CA LEU A 84 1.82 12.46 10.08
C LEU A 84 0.59 11.68 10.53
N THR A 85 -0.61 12.09 10.09
CA THR A 85 -1.85 11.48 10.57
C THR A 85 -2.05 10.05 10.05
N ILE A 86 -1.60 9.73 8.83
CA ILE A 86 -1.72 8.36 8.29
C ILE A 86 -0.85 7.37 9.08
N PRO A 87 0.47 7.58 9.28
CA PRO A 87 1.27 6.68 10.12
C PRO A 87 0.75 6.63 11.56
N PHE A 88 0.34 7.77 12.13
CA PHE A 88 -0.14 7.83 13.50
C PHE A 88 -1.41 7.00 13.71
N THR A 89 -2.41 7.17 12.84
CA THR A 89 -3.63 6.35 12.86
C THR A 89 -3.30 4.88 12.57
N GLY A 90 -2.35 4.61 11.67
CA GLY A 90 -1.82 3.27 11.42
C GLY A 90 -1.32 2.58 12.69
N VAL A 91 -0.48 3.26 13.48
CA VAL A 91 0.06 2.72 14.73
C VAL A 91 -1.05 2.45 15.76
N LEU A 92 -2.02 3.35 15.89
CA LEU A 92 -3.10 3.24 16.87
C LEU A 92 -4.09 2.11 16.54
N PHE A 93 -4.49 1.99 15.27
CA PHE A 93 -5.59 1.10 14.87
C PHE A 93 -5.11 -0.18 14.20
N LEU A 94 -4.13 -0.12 13.28
CA LEU A 94 -3.72 -1.29 12.49
C LEU A 94 -3.00 -2.33 13.34
N ARG A 95 -2.32 -1.93 14.43
CA ARG A 95 -1.73 -2.91 15.36
C ARG A 95 -2.78 -3.85 15.94
N ARG A 96 -3.94 -3.31 16.37
CA ARG A 96 -5.04 -4.11 16.94
C ARG A 96 -5.62 -5.05 15.88
N GLN A 97 -5.88 -4.52 14.69
CA GLN A 97 -6.40 -5.29 13.54
C GLN A 97 -5.43 -6.41 13.14
N TRP A 98 -4.13 -6.16 13.18
CA TRP A 98 -3.10 -7.17 12.88
C TRP A 98 -3.09 -8.32 13.91
N VAL A 99 -3.21 -7.99 15.20
CA VAL A 99 -3.30 -9.01 16.27
C VAL A 99 -4.55 -9.87 16.08
N LEU A 100 -5.71 -9.25 15.85
CA LEU A 100 -6.97 -9.96 15.59
C LEU A 100 -6.87 -10.84 14.35
N GLY A 101 -6.31 -10.30 13.27
CA GLY A 101 -6.07 -11.05 12.04
C GLY A 101 -5.19 -12.27 12.27
N ARG A 102 -4.19 -12.22 13.17
CA ARG A 102 -3.39 -13.40 13.53
C ARG A 102 -4.16 -14.39 14.40
N ALA A 103 -4.90 -13.90 15.40
CA ALA A 103 -5.62 -14.75 16.36
C ALA A 103 -6.75 -15.55 15.69
N TYR A 104 -7.52 -14.90 14.82
CA TYR A 104 -8.69 -15.48 14.16
C TYR A 104 -8.44 -15.88 12.71
N LYS A 105 -7.20 -15.72 12.22
CA LYS A 105 -6.77 -16.08 10.86
C LYS A 105 -7.49 -15.34 9.71
N TYR A 106 -8.08 -14.17 9.96
CA TYR A 106 -8.69 -13.33 8.92
C TYR A 106 -7.72 -12.98 7.80
N ILE A 107 -8.19 -13.03 6.55
CA ILE A 107 -7.43 -12.62 5.36
C ILE A 107 -7.81 -11.20 4.95
N THR A 108 -9.09 -10.88 4.99
CA THR A 108 -9.60 -9.55 4.63
C THR A 108 -10.23 -8.83 5.82
N PRO A 109 -10.26 -7.49 5.82
CA PRO A 109 -11.05 -6.74 6.80
C PRO A 109 -12.54 -7.06 6.73
N GLY A 110 -13.09 -7.33 5.54
CA GLY A 110 -14.49 -7.71 5.36
C GLY A 110 -14.87 -8.98 6.12
N GLU A 111 -13.99 -10.00 6.12
CA GLU A 111 -14.15 -11.19 6.98
C GLU A 111 -14.16 -10.83 8.47
N MET A 112 -13.21 -10.01 8.91
CA MET A 112 -13.13 -9.59 10.31
C MET A 112 -14.39 -8.83 10.76
N TYR A 113 -14.92 -7.95 9.91
CA TYR A 113 -16.12 -7.19 10.21
C TYR A 113 -17.39 -8.05 10.13
N SER A 114 -17.47 -8.95 9.17
CA SER A 114 -18.58 -9.93 9.06
C SER A 114 -18.68 -10.79 10.32
N ASP A 115 -17.55 -11.27 10.84
CA ASP A 115 -17.53 -12.08 12.05
C ASP A 115 -17.91 -11.29 13.32
N TYR A 116 -17.61 -9.99 13.36
CA TYR A 116 -17.93 -9.13 14.50
C TYR A 116 -19.38 -8.62 14.50
N TYR A 117 -19.86 -8.12 13.36
CA TYR A 117 -21.18 -7.49 13.24
C TYR A 117 -22.28 -8.46 12.79
N GLY A 118 -21.91 -9.61 12.22
CA GLY A 118 -22.83 -10.55 11.61
C GLY A 118 -23.28 -10.13 10.21
N GLY A 119 -23.48 -11.13 9.34
CA GLY A 119 -24.01 -10.95 7.98
C GLY A 119 -22.96 -10.92 6.88
N ASP A 120 -23.21 -11.67 5.80
CA ASP A 120 -22.27 -11.85 4.69
C ASP A 120 -22.18 -10.66 3.73
N THR A 121 -23.08 -9.67 3.85
CA THR A 121 -23.11 -8.51 2.95
C THR A 121 -21.84 -7.66 3.04
N ILE A 122 -21.21 -7.62 4.21
CA ILE A 122 -19.96 -6.88 4.46
C ILE A 122 -18.78 -7.50 3.69
N ARG A 123 -18.85 -8.78 3.33
CA ARG A 123 -17.79 -9.49 2.59
C ARG A 123 -17.82 -9.24 1.08
N LEU A 124 -18.87 -8.59 0.57
CA LEU A 124 -19.03 -8.28 -0.86
C LEU A 124 -18.27 -7.02 -1.31
N LEU A 125 -17.74 -6.24 -0.35
CA LEU A 125 -16.92 -5.05 -0.56
C LEU A 125 -15.43 -5.43 -0.73
#